data_AF-A0A849TUV8-F1
#
_entry.id   AF-A0A849TUV8-F1
#
_cell.length_a   1.000
_cell.length_b   1.000
_cell.length_c   1.000
_cell.angle_alpha   90.00
_cell.angle_beta   90.00
_cell.angle_gamma   90.00
#
_symmetry.space_group_name_H-M   'P 1'
#
loop_
_entity.id
_entity.type
_entity.pdbx_description
1 polymer ?
#
loop_
_entity_poly.entity_id
_entity_poly.type
_entity_poly.pdbx_seq_one_letter_code
_entity_poly.pdbx_strand_id
1 'polypeptide(L)'
;MTISLVLEDAFTSEQDLRDMIATRKICFDHDPFYVKDGTDRIVQIGFQLNLYAAFQDAKHLPSGDDSELHALIGDLRRLCRVFFQSLDLLKPCQYPEPPMHRIMYSPERRFRAEVSLQVPIFDRGHYGAKPDRSLEELLATAECLLRQLGARRGTWEDQRSTNARPEDRCEDHARAATGGL
;
A
#
# COMPACT_ATOMS: atom_id res chain seq x y z
N MET A 1 -0.96 13.38 -18.34
CA MET A 1 -2.12 12.66 -17.78
C MET A 1 -2.15 12.98 -16.31
N THR A 2 -3.33 13.07 -15.72
CA THR A 2 -3.53 13.13 -14.26
C THR A 2 -4.13 11.80 -13.85
N ILE A 3 -3.56 11.13 -12.84
CA ILE A 3 -4.19 9.91 -12.32
C ILE A 3 -5.43 10.33 -11.53
N SER A 4 -6.61 10.00 -12.04
CA SER A 4 -7.87 10.25 -11.34
C SER A 4 -8.14 9.13 -10.36
N LEU A 5 -8.30 9.46 -9.08
CA LEU A 5 -8.66 8.49 -8.06
C LEU A 5 -10.13 8.07 -8.21
N VAL A 6 -10.36 6.78 -8.34
CA VAL A 6 -11.69 6.16 -8.34
C VAL A 6 -12.08 5.90 -6.89
N LEU A 7 -13.03 6.69 -6.38
CA LEU A 7 -13.47 6.64 -4.98
C LEU A 7 -14.79 5.88 -4.77
N GLU A 8 -15.44 5.48 -5.86
CA GLU A 8 -16.75 4.81 -5.85
C GLU A 8 -16.75 3.60 -4.90
N ASP A 9 -17.79 3.54 -4.06
CA ASP A 9 -17.96 2.53 -3.00
C ASP A 9 -16.83 2.43 -1.96
N ALA A 10 -15.92 3.42 -1.88
CA ALA A 10 -14.85 3.47 -0.90
C ALA A 10 -14.88 4.75 -0.05
N PHE A 11 -14.87 5.93 -0.67
CA PHE A 11 -14.88 7.23 0.01
C PHE A 11 -15.81 8.22 -0.69
N THR A 12 -16.42 9.11 0.08
CA THR A 12 -17.31 10.17 -0.44
C THR A 12 -16.55 11.29 -1.14
N SER A 13 -15.27 11.52 -0.78
CA SER A 13 -14.41 12.52 -1.40
C SER A 13 -12.93 12.19 -1.19
N GLU A 14 -12.05 12.85 -1.96
CA GLU A 14 -10.60 12.74 -1.74
C GLU A 14 -10.20 13.30 -0.38
N GLN A 15 -10.93 14.30 0.14
CA GLN A 15 -10.67 14.85 1.47
C GLN A 15 -10.95 13.80 2.56
N ASP A 16 -12.04 13.04 2.46
CA ASP A 16 -12.34 11.97 3.43
C ASP A 16 -11.26 10.88 3.44
N LEU A 17 -10.71 10.57 2.27
CA LEU A 17 -9.57 9.65 2.13
C LEU A 17 -8.32 10.19 2.82
N ARG A 18 -7.99 11.47 2.61
CA ARG A 18 -6.85 12.15 3.26
C ARG A 18 -7.02 12.22 4.77
N ASP A 19 -8.23 12.53 5.23
CA ASP A 19 -8.57 12.61 6.65
C ASP A 19 -8.46 11.24 7.32
N MET A 20 -8.90 10.17 6.65
CA MET A 20 -8.73 8.80 7.11
C MET A 20 -7.24 8.44 7.23
N ILE A 21 -6.42 8.74 6.21
CA ILE A 21 -4.97 8.51 6.22
C ILE A 21 -4.30 9.22 7.40
N ALA A 22 -4.65 10.49 7.65
CA ALA A 22 -4.12 11.26 8.76
C ALA A 22 -4.57 10.71 10.12
N THR A 23 -5.86 10.41 10.26
CA THR A 23 -6.47 9.90 11.50
C THR A 23 -5.90 8.55 11.90
N ARG A 24 -5.68 7.66 10.93
CA ARG A 24 -5.11 6.31 11.15
C ARG A 24 -3.59 6.27 11.09
N LYS A 25 -2.94 7.43 10.87
CA LYS A 25 -1.48 7.55 10.75
C LYS A 25 -0.90 6.56 9.73
N ILE A 26 -1.52 6.47 8.55
CA ILE A 26 -1.19 5.42 7.59
C ILE A 26 0.25 5.54 7.11
N CYS A 27 0.96 4.42 7.24
CA CYS A 27 2.31 4.27 6.73
C CYS A 27 2.38 3.16 5.70
N PHE A 28 3.47 3.13 4.94
CA PHE A 28 3.74 2.05 4.02
C PHE A 28 5.23 1.74 3.90
N ASP A 29 5.54 0.53 3.49
CA ASP A 29 6.83 0.13 2.94
C ASP A 29 6.60 -0.99 1.93
N HIS A 30 7.67 -1.49 1.33
CA HIS A 30 7.58 -2.62 0.43
C HIS A 30 8.80 -3.52 0.57
N ASP A 31 8.58 -4.79 0.33
CA ASP A 31 9.62 -5.81 0.27
C ASP A 31 9.58 -6.53 -1.08
N PRO A 32 10.69 -7.10 -1.56
CA PRO A 32 10.65 -8.05 -2.66
C PRO A 32 9.74 -9.25 -2.34
N PHE A 33 8.90 -9.66 -3.30
CA PHE A 33 8.04 -10.83 -3.17
C PHE A 33 8.64 -12.03 -3.90
N TYR A 34 9.02 -13.05 -3.13
CA TYR A 34 9.67 -14.26 -3.63
C TYR A 34 8.74 -15.47 -3.56
N VAL A 35 8.80 -16.32 -4.58
CA VAL A 35 8.15 -17.63 -4.59
C VAL A 35 9.14 -18.71 -4.99
N LYS A 36 8.82 -19.97 -4.64
CA LYS A 36 9.51 -21.12 -5.20
C LYS A 36 8.90 -21.44 -6.57
N ASP A 37 9.74 -21.58 -7.58
CA ASP A 37 9.30 -22.08 -8.89
C ASP A 37 9.13 -23.61 -8.89
N GLY A 38 8.66 -24.16 -10.02
CA GLY A 38 8.51 -25.61 -10.19
C GLY A 38 9.81 -26.42 -10.16
N THR A 39 10.96 -25.77 -10.02
CA THR A 39 12.30 -26.37 -9.88
C THR A 39 12.91 -26.17 -8.49
N ASP A 40 12.10 -25.73 -7.51
CA ASP A 40 12.49 -25.41 -6.13
C ASP A 40 13.48 -24.24 -6.00
N ARG A 41 13.62 -23.41 -7.05
CA ARG A 41 14.43 -22.19 -6.99
C ARG A 41 13.59 -21.03 -6.47
N ILE A 42 14.21 -20.20 -5.63
CA ILE A 42 13.60 -18.96 -5.14
C ILE A 42 13.75 -17.90 -6.23
N VAL A 43 12.63 -17.42 -6.75
CA VAL A 43 12.57 -16.37 -7.77
C VAL A 43 11.76 -15.19 -7.23
N GLN A 44 12.26 -13.98 -7.46
CA GLN A 44 11.48 -12.77 -7.23
C GLN A 44 10.46 -12.67 -8.36
N ILE A 45 9.20 -12.49 -8.01
CA ILE A 45 8.12 -12.31 -8.99
C ILE A 45 7.42 -10.95 -8.86
N GLY A 46 7.81 -10.16 -7.86
CA GLY A 46 7.33 -8.80 -7.70
C GLY A 46 7.69 -8.20 -6.34
N PHE A 47 6.73 -7.49 -5.78
CA PHE A 47 6.84 -6.75 -4.53
C PHE A 47 5.63 -7.01 -3.63
N GLN A 48 5.83 -6.87 -2.33
CA GLN A 48 4.76 -6.82 -1.35
C GLN A 48 4.71 -5.42 -0.79
N LEU A 49 3.66 -4.67 -1.10
CA LEU A 49 3.37 -3.39 -0.47
C LEU A 49 2.71 -3.66 0.88
N ASN A 50 3.33 -3.21 1.96
CA ASN A 50 2.75 -3.31 3.29
C ASN A 50 2.13 -1.96 3.66
N LEU A 51 0.85 -1.95 4.00
CA LEU A 51 0.16 -0.77 4.54
C LEU A 51 -0.04 -0.95 6.03
N TYR A 52 0.19 0.10 6.82
CA TYR A 52 0.09 0.06 8.27
C TYR A 52 -0.90 1.11 8.73
N ALA A 53 -1.84 0.72 9.59
CA ALA A 53 -2.74 1.64 10.28
C ALA A 53 -2.56 1.49 11.79
N ALA A 54 -2.50 2.62 12.49
CA ALA A 54 -2.28 2.68 13.92
C ALA A 54 -3.59 2.67 14.70
N PHE A 55 -3.58 1.98 15.85
CA PHE A 55 -4.57 2.23 16.89
C PHE A 55 -4.39 3.64 17.46
N GLN A 56 -5.49 4.24 17.92
CA GLN A 56 -5.49 5.58 18.52
C GLN A 56 -4.68 5.61 19.82
N ASP A 57 -4.88 4.62 20.69
CA ASP A 57 -4.04 4.44 21.89
C ASP A 57 -2.82 3.56 21.55
N ALA A 58 -1.63 4.11 21.76
CA ALA A 58 -0.38 3.39 21.53
C ALA A 58 -0.18 2.19 22.47
N LYS A 59 -0.86 2.18 23.63
CA LYS A 59 -0.81 1.09 24.62
C LYS A 59 -1.90 0.04 24.40
N HIS A 60 -2.72 0.21 23.37
CA HIS A 60 -3.84 -0.68 23.10
C HIS A 60 -3.36 -2.11 22.82
N LEU A 61 -4.07 -3.07 23.39
CA LEU A 61 -3.81 -4.51 23.22
C LEU A 61 -5.05 -5.13 22.57
N PRO A 62 -5.09 -5.23 21.23
CA PRO A 62 -6.28 -5.67 20.52
C PRO A 62 -6.62 -7.13 20.80
N SER A 63 -7.92 -7.39 20.92
CA SER A 63 -8.50 -8.74 21.03
C SER A 63 -9.20 -9.13 19.72
N GLY A 64 -9.67 -10.38 19.61
CA GLY A 64 -10.34 -10.85 18.39
C GLY A 64 -11.62 -10.09 18.03
N ASP A 65 -12.36 -9.60 19.03
CA ASP A 65 -13.64 -8.88 18.85
C ASP A 65 -13.48 -7.35 18.90
N ASP A 66 -12.26 -6.86 18.72
CA ASP A 66 -11.92 -5.45 18.89
C ASP A 66 -12.50 -4.58 17.76
N SER A 67 -13.39 -3.65 18.10
CA SER A 67 -14.07 -2.82 17.11
C SER A 67 -13.13 -1.87 16.36
N GLU A 68 -12.06 -1.42 17.01
CA GLU A 68 -11.05 -0.57 16.36
C GLU A 68 -10.22 -1.40 15.38
N LEU A 69 -9.84 -2.63 15.73
CA LEU A 69 -9.19 -3.57 14.82
C LEU A 69 -10.02 -3.76 13.54
N HIS A 70 -11.33 -4.06 13.69
CA HIS A 70 -12.23 -4.24 12.55
C HIS A 70 -12.33 -2.97 11.70
N ALA A 71 -12.39 -1.79 12.32
CA ALA A 71 -12.43 -0.52 11.62
C ALA A 71 -11.13 -0.25 10.84
N LEU A 72 -9.96 -0.50 11.44
CA LEU A 72 -8.65 -0.34 10.79
C LEU A 72 -8.50 -1.27 9.58
N ILE A 73 -8.93 -2.53 9.70
CA ILE A 73 -8.94 -3.47 8.56
C ILE A 73 -9.88 -2.97 7.46
N GLY A 74 -11.07 -2.50 7.81
CA GLY A 74 -12.03 -1.92 6.87
C GLY A 74 -11.44 -0.70 6.14
N ASP A 75 -10.81 0.21 6.87
CA ASP A 75 -10.16 1.41 6.35
C ASP A 75 -9.04 1.06 5.35
N LEU A 76 -8.16 0.12 5.72
CA LEU A 76 -7.08 -0.36 4.84
C LEU A 76 -7.61 -1.05 3.58
N ARG A 77 -8.68 -1.85 3.70
CA ARG A 77 -9.33 -2.48 2.54
C ARG A 77 -9.95 -1.46 1.58
N ARG A 78 -10.61 -0.42 2.11
CA ARG A 78 -11.14 0.69 1.30
C ARG A 78 -10.03 1.44 0.59
N LEU A 79 -8.92 1.70 1.28
CA LEU A 79 -7.73 2.30 0.67
C LEU A 79 -7.19 1.44 -0.49
N CYS A 80 -7.00 0.14 -0.28
CA CYS A 80 -6.58 -0.79 -1.34
C CYS A 80 -7.54 -0.79 -2.53
N ARG A 81 -8.85 -0.76 -2.26
CA ARG A 81 -9.87 -0.71 -3.32
C ARG A 81 -9.69 0.52 -4.21
N VAL A 82 -9.50 1.71 -3.64
CA VAL A 82 -9.20 2.93 -4.41
C VAL A 82 -7.96 2.74 -5.27
N PHE A 83 -6.86 2.21 -4.71
CA PHE A 83 -5.64 1.98 -5.48
C PHE A 83 -5.85 1.02 -6.64
N PHE A 84 -6.51 -0.11 -6.41
CA PHE A 84 -6.78 -1.12 -7.44
C PHE A 84 -7.75 -0.65 -8.52
N GLN A 85 -8.71 0.22 -8.19
CA GLN A 85 -9.63 0.78 -9.16
C GLN A 85 -9.00 1.93 -9.98
N SER A 86 -8.11 2.70 -9.35
CA SER A 86 -7.48 3.88 -9.98
C SER A 86 -6.26 3.51 -10.84
N LEU A 87 -5.60 2.40 -10.51
CA LEU A 87 -4.49 1.86 -11.26
C LEU A 87 -4.96 0.62 -12.01
N ASP A 88 -5.06 0.70 -13.34
CA ASP A 88 -5.42 -0.42 -14.24
C ASP A 88 -4.31 -1.51 -14.33
N LEU A 89 -3.50 -1.61 -13.27
CA LEU A 89 -2.21 -2.28 -13.19
C LEU A 89 -2.23 -3.42 -12.16
N LEU A 90 -3.28 -3.47 -11.35
CA LEU A 90 -3.43 -4.41 -10.25
C LEU A 90 -4.80 -5.06 -10.38
N LYS A 91 -5.07 -5.78 -11.48
CA LYS A 91 -6.26 -6.63 -11.50
C LYS A 91 -6.12 -7.56 -10.32
N PRO A 92 -6.99 -7.45 -9.30
CA PRO A 92 -6.90 -8.33 -8.17
C PRO A 92 -7.02 -9.74 -8.73
N CYS A 93 -6.27 -10.67 -8.16
CA CYS A 93 -6.66 -12.08 -8.22
C CYS A 93 -8.19 -12.12 -8.02
N GLN A 94 -8.87 -13.09 -8.63
CA GLN A 94 -10.34 -13.20 -8.65
C GLN A 94 -11.00 -13.14 -7.24
N TYR A 95 -10.18 -13.11 -6.19
CA TYR A 95 -10.43 -12.73 -4.81
C TYR A 95 -9.61 -11.46 -4.45
N PRO A 96 -10.19 -10.24 -4.52
CA PRO A 96 -9.55 -9.00 -4.03
C PRO A 96 -9.49 -8.91 -2.50
N GLU A 97 -9.72 -10.00 -1.77
CA GLU A 97 -9.55 -9.99 -0.32
C GLU A 97 -8.06 -10.16 -0.03
N PRO A 98 -7.35 -9.14 0.49
CA PRO A 98 -5.99 -9.33 0.93
C PRO A 98 -6.08 -10.27 2.14
N PRO A 99 -5.60 -11.52 2.06
CA PRO A 99 -5.99 -12.56 3.01
C PRO A 99 -5.19 -12.51 4.30
N MET A 100 -4.34 -11.50 4.51
CA MET A 100 -3.54 -11.38 5.72
C MET A 100 -3.49 -9.94 6.20
N HIS A 101 -4.35 -9.66 7.19
CA HIS A 101 -4.05 -8.61 8.15
C HIS A 101 -3.28 -9.24 9.30
N ARG A 102 -2.29 -8.53 9.84
CA ARG A 102 -1.55 -8.95 11.03
C ARG A 102 -1.44 -7.78 11.99
N ILE A 103 -1.56 -8.06 13.28
CA ILE A 103 -1.19 -7.08 14.30
C ILE A 103 0.33 -7.15 14.46
N MET A 104 1.00 -6.02 14.27
CA MET A 104 2.44 -5.89 14.35
C MET A 104 2.86 -4.94 15.46
N TYR A 105 3.99 -5.24 16.07
CA TYR A 105 4.69 -4.40 17.04
C TYR A 105 6.13 -4.26 16.56
N SER A 106 6.54 -3.06 16.15
CA SER A 106 7.90 -2.80 15.65
C SER A 106 8.65 -1.86 16.61
N PRO A 107 9.92 -2.13 16.95
CA PRO A 107 10.76 -1.22 17.73
C PRO A 107 10.89 0.17 17.10
N GLU A 108 11.03 0.21 15.77
CA GLU A 108 11.14 1.44 14.97
C GLU A 108 9.89 2.31 15.11
N ARG A 109 8.76 1.69 15.45
CA ARG A 109 7.44 2.31 15.66
C ARG A 109 7.04 2.30 17.13
N ARG A 110 8.03 2.23 18.03
CA ARG A 110 7.87 2.32 19.49
C ARG A 110 6.94 1.25 20.08
N PHE A 111 6.87 0.07 19.45
CA PHE A 111 6.02 -1.05 19.87
C PHE A 111 4.54 -0.69 20.04
N ARG A 112 4.05 0.28 19.26
CA ARG A 112 2.61 0.51 19.13
C ARG A 112 1.97 -0.65 18.36
N ALA A 113 0.78 -1.07 18.76
CA ALA A 113 -0.03 -1.99 17.97
C ALA A 113 -0.41 -1.34 16.63
N GLU A 114 -0.11 -2.02 15.53
CA GLU A 114 -0.51 -1.60 14.18
C GLU A 114 -1.14 -2.75 13.43
N VAL A 115 -2.15 -2.45 12.63
CA VAL A 115 -2.71 -3.37 11.67
C VAL A 115 -1.91 -3.23 10.38
N SER A 116 -1.25 -4.30 9.96
CA SER A 116 -0.59 -4.38 8.66
C SER A 116 -1.47 -5.11 7.67
N LEU A 117 -1.64 -4.55 6.47
CA LEU A 117 -2.27 -5.19 5.32
C LEU A 117 -1.23 -5.39 4.23
N GLN A 118 -0.99 -6.64 3.85
CA GLN A 118 0.01 -7.01 2.86
C GLN A 118 -0.64 -7.15 1.48
N VAL A 119 -0.15 -6.37 0.52
CA VAL A 119 -0.70 -6.29 -0.83
C VAL A 119 0.37 -6.77 -1.81
N PRO A 120 0.21 -7.96 -2.41
CA PRO A 120 1.16 -8.41 -3.41
C PRO A 120 0.96 -7.66 -4.72
N ILE A 121 2.06 -7.22 -5.31
CA ILE A 121 2.17 -6.48 -6.58
C ILE A 121 3.06 -7.33 -7.49
N PHE A 122 2.48 -7.94 -8.52
CA PHE A 122 3.21 -8.75 -9.49
C PHE A 122 2.48 -8.77 -10.83
N ASP A 123 3.23 -9.01 -11.92
CA ASP A 123 2.65 -9.15 -13.24
C ASP A 123 2.03 -10.56 -13.42
N ARG A 124 0.71 -10.61 -13.62
CA ARG A 124 -0.02 -11.85 -13.88
C ARG A 124 0.36 -12.51 -15.21
N GLY A 125 0.72 -11.72 -16.23
CA GLY A 125 1.14 -12.22 -17.55
C GLY A 125 2.45 -12.99 -17.51
N HIS A 126 3.24 -12.77 -16.46
CA HIS A 126 4.59 -13.30 -16.33
C HIS A 126 4.86 -13.89 -14.94
N TYR A 127 3.93 -14.67 -14.40
CA TYR A 127 4.11 -15.38 -13.12
C TYR A 127 5.38 -16.25 -13.17
N GLY A 128 6.37 -15.95 -12.32
CA GLY A 128 7.68 -16.63 -12.32
C GLY A 128 8.78 -15.92 -13.12
N ALA A 129 8.46 -14.86 -13.86
CA ALA A 129 9.47 -13.98 -14.46
C ALA A 129 10.02 -13.00 -13.43
N LYS A 130 11.26 -12.56 -13.66
CA LYS A 130 11.86 -11.49 -12.85
C LYS A 130 11.07 -10.20 -13.01
N PRO A 131 11.00 -9.35 -11.96
CA PRO A 131 10.51 -7.98 -12.10
C PRO A 131 11.19 -7.30 -13.28
N ASP A 132 10.39 -6.65 -14.11
CA ASP A 132 10.88 -5.78 -15.15
C ASP A 132 10.74 -4.32 -14.72
N ARG A 133 11.20 -3.41 -15.57
CA ARG A 133 11.09 -1.98 -15.33
C ARG A 133 9.63 -1.53 -15.17
N SER A 134 8.68 -2.18 -15.86
CA SER A 134 7.26 -1.83 -15.75
C SER A 134 6.75 -2.04 -14.33
N LEU A 135 7.11 -3.17 -13.71
CA LEU A 135 6.72 -3.50 -12.35
C LEU A 135 7.37 -2.58 -11.29
N GLU A 136 8.61 -2.14 -11.52
CA GLU A 136 9.27 -1.14 -10.66
C GLU A 136 8.59 0.22 -10.75
N GLU A 137 8.23 0.67 -11.96
CA GLU A 137 7.52 1.93 -12.17
C GLU A 137 6.08 1.88 -11.63
N LEU A 138 5.43 0.70 -11.65
CA LEU A 138 4.16 0.48 -10.98
C LEU A 138 4.25 0.69 -9.47
N LEU A 139 5.25 0.08 -8.84
CA LEU A 139 5.50 0.29 -7.41
C LEU A 139 5.76 1.77 -7.12
N ALA A 140 6.61 2.43 -7.92
CA ALA A 140 6.88 3.86 -7.78
C ALA A 140 5.62 4.72 -7.92
N THR A 141 4.71 4.37 -8.84
CA THR A 141 3.40 5.02 -9.00
C THR A 141 2.56 4.88 -7.73
N ALA A 142 2.44 3.67 -7.19
CA ALA A 142 1.66 3.41 -5.97
C ALA A 142 2.23 4.17 -4.77
N GLU A 143 3.56 4.16 -4.59
CA GLU A 143 4.22 4.94 -3.54
C GLU A 143 4.00 6.44 -3.68
N CYS A 144 4.09 6.95 -4.91
CA CYS A 144 3.90 8.34 -5.20
C CYS A 144 2.48 8.78 -4.84
N LEU A 145 1.46 8.01 -5.22
CA LEU A 145 0.06 8.29 -4.89
C LEU A 145 -0.20 8.24 -3.38
N LEU A 146 0.34 7.24 -2.67
CA LEU A 146 0.27 7.16 -1.20
C LEU A 146 0.84 8.42 -0.55
N ARG A 147 2.01 8.89 -1.01
CA ARG A 147 2.63 10.13 -0.51
C ARG A 147 1.80 11.36 -0.85
N GLN A 148 1.26 11.45 -2.06
CA GLN A 148 0.38 12.55 -2.47
C GLN A 148 -0.86 12.62 -1.58
N LEU A 149 -1.41 11.49 -1.15
CA LEU A 149 -2.53 11.39 -0.22
C LEU A 149 -2.16 11.64 1.26
N GLY A 150 -0.87 11.73 1.58
CA GLY A 150 -0.37 12.08 2.91
C GLY A 150 0.14 10.89 3.73
N ALA A 151 0.15 9.68 3.19
CA ALA A 151 0.76 8.52 3.84
C ALA A 151 2.29 8.65 3.91
N ARG A 152 2.91 8.00 4.89
CA ARG A 152 4.36 8.08 5.13
C ARG A 152 5.07 6.78 4.83
N ARG A 153 6.24 6.85 4.17
CA ARG A 153 7.10 5.67 3.99
C ARG A 153 7.85 5.38 5.29
N GLY A 154 7.86 4.12 5.74
CA GLY A 154 8.46 3.74 7.02
C GLY A 154 7.59 4.23 8.18
N THR A 155 8.09 5.14 9.00
CA THR A 155 7.44 5.52 10.27
C THR A 155 6.60 6.79 10.18
N TRP A 156 5.50 6.84 10.96
CA TRP A 156 4.77 8.09 11.20
C TRP A 156 5.53 8.93 12.24
N GLU A 157 6.48 9.75 11.79
CA GLU A 157 7.10 10.72 12.68
C GLU A 157 6.09 11.82 13.02
N ASP A 158 5.76 11.97 14.31
CA ASP A 158 5.01 13.12 14.82
C ASP A 158 5.92 14.37 14.68
N GLN A 159 5.94 14.95 13.48
CA GLN A 159 6.62 16.17 13.04
C GLN A 159 8.10 16.34 13.47
N ARG A 160 9.03 16.09 12.54
CA ARG A 160 10.18 16.96 12.27
C ARG A 160 10.83 16.61 10.92
N SER A 161 10.40 17.34 9.89
CA SER A 161 11.23 17.73 8.74
C SER A 161 11.96 16.63 7.96
N THR A 162 11.58 16.40 6.70
CA THR A 162 12.51 16.63 5.58
C THR A 162 11.78 16.63 4.24
N ASN A 163 11.84 17.79 3.59
CA ASN A 163 11.84 18.03 2.15
C ASN A 163 11.18 16.94 1.28
N ALA A 164 9.92 17.15 0.95
CA ALA A 164 9.40 16.64 -0.31
C ALA A 164 10.33 17.13 -1.42
N ARG A 165 11.07 16.22 -2.06
CA ARG A 165 11.67 16.51 -3.35
C ARG A 165 10.51 16.91 -4.27
N PRO A 166 10.48 18.14 -4.79
CA PRO A 166 9.54 18.45 -5.85
C PRO A 166 9.98 17.71 -7.11
N GLU A 167 8.99 17.26 -7.90
CA GLU A 167 9.08 16.85 -9.32
C GLU A 167 9.02 15.36 -9.70
N ASP A 168 8.86 14.39 -8.80
CA ASP A 168 8.38 13.06 -9.25
C ASP A 168 6.85 13.09 -9.33
N ARG A 169 6.32 13.32 -10.55
CA ARG A 169 4.89 13.24 -10.83
C ARG A 169 4.51 11.76 -10.92
N CYS A 170 3.49 11.34 -10.19
CA CYS A 170 3.05 9.94 -10.21
C CYS A 170 2.70 9.47 -11.62
N GLU A 171 2.33 10.41 -12.48
CA GLU A 171 1.96 10.18 -13.87
C GLU A 171 3.16 9.90 -14.78
N ASP A 172 4.36 10.33 -14.40
CA ASP A 172 5.58 9.98 -15.12
C ASP A 172 5.94 8.50 -14.90
N HIS A 173 5.81 8.02 -13.66
CA HIS A 173 5.92 6.59 -13.33
C HIS A 173 4.83 5.77 -14.02
N ALA A 174 3.57 6.21 -13.97
CA ALA A 174 2.47 5.50 -14.62
C ALA A 174 2.68 5.38 -16.14
N ARG A 175 3.15 6.45 -16.79
CA ARG A 175 3.48 6.44 -18.22
C ARG A 175 4.62 5.47 -18.53
N ALA A 176 5.66 5.46 -17.71
CA ALA A 176 6.81 4.55 -17.86
C ALA A 176 6.40 3.08 -17.68
N ALA A 177 5.51 2.79 -16.72
CA ALA A 177 4.97 1.45 -16.48
C ALA A 177 4.20 0.90 -17.69
N THR A 178 3.43 1.75 -18.38
CA THR A 178 2.64 1.36 -19.56
C THR A 178 3.43 1.32 -20.88
N GLY A 179 4.74 1.58 -20.87
CA GLY A 179 5.59 1.52 -22.07
C GLY A 179 5.38 2.68 -23.05
N GLY A 180 5.23 3.90 -22.54
CA GLY A 180 4.98 5.07 -23.38
C GLY A 180 6.05 5.32 -24.45
N LEU A 181 5.61 5.38 -25.72
CA LEU A 181 6.23 6.10 -26.82
C LEU A 181 6.27 7.62 -26.54
#